data_AF-A0AAW2R426-F1
#
_entry.id   AF-A0AAW2R426-F1
#
_cell.length_a   1.000
_cell.length_b   1.000
_cell.length_c   1.000
_cell.angle_alpha   90.00
_cell.angle_beta   90.00
_cell.angle_gamma   90.00
#
_symmetry.space_group_name_H-M   'P 1'
#
loop_
_entity.id
_entity.type
_entity.pdbx_description
1 polymer ?
#
loop_
_entity_poly.entity_id
_entity_poly.type
_entity_poly.pdbx_seq_one_letter_code
_entity_poly.pdbx_strand_id
1 'polypeptide(L)'
;MTKLKNDVINNGLGLAVFADWYNVDSMMKMKFFDDNTRSWWTPVTGGSNVPALNDLLAPFGIAFGDKILNGDFVINGEQSRYASGTDIVKFPEGGYLHSFPFLDSSESGATQNVLLSGMSKADSPILGLLEVGGGRIAVYGDSNCLDSSHMVTNCYWLLKKILDFTAGNIRDPVLFSDSSRQDKTLHVDDNQLPSRRTDVNFSTYSAVVSKGLICRSDSRFEVWGTKGYDLHVRGRNRRLPGYAVIDVGRVLNSTLEIPVKKSGLIKKSDDNSSGNKYLGYLYGDDLDFPELVASHWLIPAIVAVSGLLLLWSFWKIRQKRRRRRKGASSSRSPNP
;
A
#
# COMPACT_ATOMS: atom_id res chain seq x y z
N MET A 1 12.38 4.69 21.95
CA MET A 1 11.48 3.57 21.60
C MET A 1 11.08 2.72 22.81
N THR A 2 10.84 3.36 23.95
CA THR A 2 10.63 2.68 25.24
C THR A 2 9.29 1.92 25.29
N LYS A 3 8.25 2.46 24.64
CA LYS A 3 6.90 1.86 24.62
C LYS A 3 6.91 0.47 23.99
N LEU A 4 7.44 0.33 22.77
CA LEU A 4 7.49 -0.98 22.10
C LEU A 4 8.34 -1.99 22.87
N LYS A 5 9.51 -1.56 23.37
CA LYS A 5 10.36 -2.42 24.20
C LYS A 5 9.59 -2.97 25.40
N ASN A 6 8.89 -2.11 26.12
CA ASN A 6 8.09 -2.52 27.28
C ASN A 6 6.94 -3.45 26.90
N ASP A 7 6.26 -3.17 25.78
CA ASP A 7 5.15 -4.02 25.33
C ASP A 7 5.62 -5.43 24.95
N VAL A 8 6.76 -5.55 24.27
CA VAL A 8 7.34 -6.85 23.93
C VAL A 8 7.81 -7.58 25.18
N ILE A 9 8.69 -6.96 25.97
CA ILE A 9 9.36 -7.65 27.08
C ILE A 9 8.39 -7.96 28.23
N ASN A 10 7.56 -6.98 28.61
CA ASN A 10 6.74 -7.08 29.83
C ASN A 10 5.28 -7.48 29.54
N ASN A 11 4.71 -7.02 28.42
CA ASN A 11 3.30 -7.30 28.08
C ASN A 11 3.14 -8.48 27.12
N GLY A 12 4.24 -9.08 26.66
CA GLY A 12 4.24 -10.25 25.80
C GLY A 12 3.78 -10.01 24.37
N LEU A 13 3.95 -8.78 23.86
CA LEU A 13 3.61 -8.44 22.48
C LEU A 13 4.44 -9.29 21.50
N GLY A 14 3.73 -9.91 20.54
CA GLY A 14 4.33 -10.51 19.36
C GLY A 14 4.63 -9.46 18.29
N LEU A 15 5.83 -9.49 17.72
CA LEU A 15 6.29 -8.57 16.69
C LEU A 15 6.79 -9.37 15.48
N ALA A 16 6.18 -9.18 14.32
CA ALA A 16 6.69 -9.68 13.05
C ALA A 16 7.13 -8.48 12.20
N VAL A 17 8.39 -8.46 11.77
CA VAL A 17 8.95 -7.39 10.94
C VAL A 17 9.39 -7.99 9.60
N PHE A 18 8.84 -7.44 8.53
CA PHE A 18 9.24 -7.72 7.17
C PHE A 18 9.98 -6.51 6.63
N ALA A 19 11.17 -6.72 6.09
CA ALA A 19 11.99 -5.68 5.49
C ALA A 19 12.12 -5.90 3.99
N ASP A 20 12.91 -5.06 3.35
CA ASP A 20 13.38 -5.19 1.98
C ASP A 20 14.75 -4.54 1.89
N TRP A 21 15.41 -4.67 0.75
CA TRP A 21 16.71 -4.07 0.50
C TRP A 21 16.76 -2.55 0.78
N TYR A 22 17.93 -2.10 1.24
CA TYR A 22 18.30 -0.69 1.33
C TYR A 22 19.81 -0.58 1.06
N ASN A 23 20.17 0.06 -0.05
CA ASN A 23 21.57 0.25 -0.41
C ASN A 23 21.71 1.60 -1.14
N VAL A 24 22.47 2.52 -0.55
CA VAL A 24 22.56 3.90 -1.03
C VAL A 24 23.19 3.97 -2.41
N ASP A 25 24.25 3.20 -2.67
CA ASP A 25 24.94 3.19 -3.96
C ASP A 25 24.03 2.69 -5.08
N SER A 26 23.28 1.62 -4.82
CA SER A 26 22.27 1.11 -5.76
C SER A 26 21.17 2.13 -6.03
N MET A 27 20.67 2.81 -4.99
CA MET A 27 19.67 3.88 -5.15
C MET A 27 20.20 5.05 -6.00
N MET A 28 21.46 5.44 -5.83
CA MET A 28 22.08 6.51 -6.62
C MET A 28 22.26 6.10 -8.09
N LYS A 29 22.55 4.82 -8.36
CA LYS A 29 22.63 4.27 -9.72
C LYS A 29 21.24 4.17 -10.40
N MET A 30 20.15 4.08 -9.63
CA MET A 30 18.77 4.10 -10.13
C MET A 30 18.22 5.51 -10.39
N LYS A 31 19.04 6.56 -10.21
CA LYS A 31 18.64 7.94 -10.52
C LYS A 31 18.31 8.07 -12.00
N PHE A 32 17.12 8.59 -12.32
CA PHE A 32 16.69 8.84 -13.68
C PHE A 32 16.16 10.26 -13.85
N PHE A 33 16.17 10.75 -15.09
CA PHE A 33 15.55 12.02 -15.45
C PHE A 33 14.10 11.76 -15.87
N ASP A 34 13.15 12.40 -15.20
CA ASP A 34 11.75 12.35 -15.58
C ASP A 34 11.42 13.53 -16.49
N ASP A 35 11.06 13.23 -17.74
CA ASP A 35 10.71 14.23 -18.75
C ASP A 35 9.43 15.00 -18.39
N ASN A 36 8.50 14.39 -17.66
CA ASN A 36 7.23 15.03 -17.32
C ASN A 36 7.43 16.17 -16.31
N THR A 37 8.20 15.92 -15.26
CA THR A 37 8.55 16.95 -14.25
C THR A 37 9.80 17.75 -14.60
N ARG A 38 10.51 17.37 -15.68
CA ARG A 38 11.81 17.92 -16.08
C ARG A 38 12.80 17.96 -14.93
N SER A 39 12.81 16.91 -14.12
CA SER A 39 13.58 16.85 -12.90
C SER A 39 14.27 15.50 -12.73
N TRP A 40 15.38 15.51 -12.01
CA TRP A 40 16.08 14.28 -11.63
C TRP A 40 15.38 13.63 -10.45
N TRP A 41 14.91 12.40 -10.64
CA TRP A 41 14.35 11.59 -9.57
C TRP A 41 15.41 10.65 -9.03
N THR A 42 15.64 10.73 -7.72
CA THR A 42 16.52 9.80 -6.99
C THR A 42 15.69 9.16 -5.88
N PRO A 43 15.63 7.82 -5.79
CA PRO A 43 14.89 7.15 -4.73
C PRO A 43 15.33 7.61 -3.33
N VAL A 44 14.40 8.00 -2.47
CA VAL A 44 14.70 8.43 -1.09
C VAL A 44 15.05 7.23 -0.19
N THR A 45 14.46 6.07 -0.47
CA THR A 45 14.70 4.80 0.22
C THR A 45 14.77 3.65 -0.81
N GLY A 46 15.26 2.49 -0.39
CA GLY A 46 15.20 1.24 -1.18
C GLY A 46 13.80 0.61 -1.15
N GLY A 47 13.71 -0.72 -1.14
CA GLY A 47 12.43 -1.41 -0.96
C GLY A 47 11.82 -1.17 0.42
N SER A 48 12.65 -0.91 1.44
CA SER A 48 12.19 -0.49 2.77
C SER A 48 13.08 0.58 3.39
N ASN A 49 12.62 1.22 4.47
CA ASN A 49 13.43 2.13 5.28
C ASN A 49 14.18 1.34 6.36
N VAL A 50 15.14 0.50 5.93
CA VAL A 50 15.95 -0.36 6.82
C VAL A 50 16.57 0.41 8.00
N PRO A 51 17.16 1.60 7.83
CA PRO A 51 17.70 2.34 8.98
C PRO A 51 16.64 2.64 10.06
N ALA A 52 15.39 2.91 9.67
CA ALA A 52 14.30 3.08 10.63
C ALA A 52 13.85 1.78 11.30
N LEU A 53 13.91 0.66 10.58
CA LEU A 53 13.68 -0.67 11.16
C LEU A 53 14.81 -1.04 12.14
N ASN A 54 16.05 -0.67 11.84
CA ASN A 54 17.18 -0.91 12.74
C ASN A 54 17.05 -0.08 14.02
N ASP A 55 16.59 1.17 13.96
CA ASP A 55 16.26 1.96 15.16
C ASP A 55 15.18 1.24 16.01
N LEU A 56 14.15 0.70 15.36
CA LEU A 56 13.05 -0.08 15.97
C LEU A 56 13.55 -1.31 16.72
N LEU A 57 14.51 -2.01 16.13
CA LEU A 57 14.97 -3.32 16.56
C LEU A 57 16.21 -3.28 17.45
N ALA A 58 16.92 -2.14 17.49
CA ALA A 58 18.12 -1.94 18.30
C ALA A 58 17.99 -2.35 19.78
N PRO A 59 16.85 -2.10 20.48
CA PRO A 59 16.69 -2.53 21.87
C PRO A 59 16.72 -4.04 22.09
N PHE A 60 16.56 -4.83 21.03
CA PHE A 60 16.55 -6.29 21.04
C PHE A 60 17.84 -6.88 20.44
N GLY A 61 18.81 -6.06 20.07
CA GLY A 61 20.07 -6.52 19.46
C GLY A 61 19.90 -7.08 18.04
N ILE A 62 18.86 -6.67 17.33
CA ILE A 62 18.58 -7.11 15.95
C ILE A 62 18.80 -5.95 14.98
N ALA A 63 19.43 -6.22 13.84
CA ALA A 63 19.59 -5.26 12.75
C ALA A 63 19.73 -5.97 11.40
N PHE A 64 19.20 -5.33 10.36
CA PHE A 64 19.38 -5.69 8.97
C PHE A 64 20.59 -4.95 8.35
N GLY A 65 21.18 -5.56 7.34
CA GLY A 65 22.31 -5.03 6.58
C GLY A 65 21.89 -4.27 5.32
N ASP A 66 22.85 -4.09 4.41
CA ASP A 66 22.74 -3.30 3.18
C ASP A 66 22.88 -4.14 1.90
N LYS A 67 22.94 -5.47 2.03
CA LYS A 67 22.97 -6.38 0.89
C LYS A 67 21.65 -6.38 0.13
N ILE A 68 21.74 -6.72 -1.16
CA ILE A 68 20.55 -6.93 -2.01
C ILE A 68 20.58 -8.38 -2.44
N LEU A 69 19.89 -9.23 -1.69
CA LEU A 69 19.95 -10.67 -1.88
C LEU A 69 18.87 -11.16 -2.83
N ASN A 70 19.25 -12.11 -3.67
CA ASN A 70 18.37 -12.77 -4.61
C ASN A 70 18.71 -14.27 -4.71
N GLY A 71 17.70 -15.13 -4.64
CA GLY A 71 17.85 -16.55 -4.88
C GLY A 71 16.68 -17.37 -4.37
N ASP A 72 16.78 -18.67 -4.54
CA ASP A 72 15.77 -19.61 -4.06
C ASP A 72 16.31 -20.28 -2.80
N PHE A 73 15.42 -20.54 -1.86
CA PHE A 73 15.71 -21.29 -0.65
C PHE A 73 14.64 -22.33 -0.40
N VAL A 74 14.99 -23.35 0.37
CA VAL A 74 14.10 -24.45 0.71
C VAL A 74 14.16 -24.67 2.20
N ILE A 75 12.99 -24.72 2.84
CA ILE A 75 12.84 -25.05 4.26
C ILE A 75 11.88 -26.23 4.32
N ASN A 76 12.35 -27.37 4.84
CA ASN A 76 11.56 -28.61 4.96
C ASN A 76 10.81 -29.03 3.68
N GLY A 77 11.46 -28.90 2.53
CA GLY A 77 10.91 -29.26 1.23
C GLY A 77 9.96 -28.22 0.62
N GLU A 78 9.63 -27.15 1.33
CA GLU A 78 8.88 -26.01 0.79
C GLU A 78 9.86 -25.00 0.17
N GLN A 79 9.78 -24.83 -1.15
CA GLN A 79 10.61 -23.89 -1.90
C GLN A 79 10.02 -22.49 -1.85
N SER A 80 10.87 -21.49 -1.71
CA SER A 80 10.49 -20.08 -1.74
C SER A 80 11.57 -19.23 -2.41
N ARG A 81 11.15 -18.07 -2.93
CA ARG A 81 11.98 -17.12 -3.63
C ARG A 81 12.28 -15.93 -2.72
N TYR A 82 13.56 -15.65 -2.52
CA TYR A 82 14.06 -14.39 -1.99
C TYR A 82 14.33 -13.46 -3.18
N ALA A 83 13.53 -12.42 -3.35
CA ALA A 83 13.51 -11.63 -4.57
C ALA A 83 14.51 -10.47 -4.54
N SER A 84 14.47 -9.65 -3.50
CA SER A 84 15.34 -8.48 -3.32
C SER A 84 15.34 -8.04 -1.85
N GLY A 85 15.56 -9.01 -0.95
CA GLY A 85 15.58 -8.72 0.48
C GLY A 85 16.97 -8.34 1.00
N THR A 86 17.02 -7.89 2.25
CA THR A 86 18.26 -7.59 2.98
C THR A 86 18.72 -8.78 3.85
N ASP A 87 19.98 -8.80 4.30
CA ASP A 87 20.48 -9.75 5.29
C ASP A 87 20.30 -9.27 6.74
N ILE A 88 20.42 -10.19 7.70
CA ILE A 88 20.41 -9.89 9.14
C ILE A 88 21.86 -9.85 9.65
N VAL A 89 22.34 -8.68 10.04
CA VAL A 89 23.75 -8.48 10.45
C VAL A 89 23.94 -8.38 11.96
N LYS A 90 22.85 -8.22 12.72
CA LYS A 90 22.86 -8.36 14.18
C LYS A 90 21.74 -9.27 14.62
N PHE A 91 22.07 -10.22 15.48
CA PHE A 91 21.08 -11.10 16.07
C PHE A 91 21.59 -11.67 17.40
N PRO A 92 20.79 -11.64 18.48
CA PRO A 92 21.24 -12.05 19.79
C PRO A 92 21.40 -13.57 19.91
N GLU A 93 22.29 -13.96 20.83
CA GLU A 93 22.47 -15.35 21.25
C GLU A 93 21.16 -15.98 21.74
N GLY A 94 21.00 -17.28 21.50
CA GLY A 94 19.84 -18.07 21.93
C GLY A 94 18.61 -17.93 21.04
N GLY A 95 18.60 -16.97 20.11
CA GLY A 95 17.61 -16.92 19.03
C GLY A 95 17.89 -17.95 17.93
N TYR A 96 16.95 -18.09 17.00
CA TYR A 96 17.05 -18.98 15.85
C TYR A 96 17.20 -18.17 14.57
N LEU A 97 18.28 -18.41 13.82
CA LEU A 97 18.66 -17.67 12.62
C LEU A 97 18.84 -18.64 11.45
N HIS A 98 18.07 -18.44 10.38
CA HIS A 98 18.12 -19.25 9.17
C HIS A 98 18.90 -18.53 8.08
N SER A 99 19.91 -19.22 7.53
CA SER A 99 20.81 -18.70 6.51
C SER A 99 20.79 -19.59 5.27
N PHE A 100 20.85 -18.99 4.09
CA PHE A 100 20.85 -19.69 2.81
C PHE A 100 21.79 -19.04 1.80
N PRO A 101 22.28 -19.79 0.80
CA PRO A 101 23.20 -19.27 -0.19
C PRO A 101 22.48 -18.37 -1.21
N PHE A 102 22.75 -17.08 -1.17
CA PHE A 102 22.15 -16.07 -2.06
C PHE A 102 23.17 -15.36 -2.94
N LEU A 103 22.69 -14.80 -4.06
CA LEU A 103 23.44 -13.84 -4.86
C LEU A 103 23.25 -12.45 -4.26
N ASP A 104 24.34 -11.71 -4.09
CA ASP A 104 24.31 -10.33 -3.60
C ASP A 104 24.56 -9.35 -4.76
N SER A 105 23.56 -8.53 -5.07
CA SER A 105 23.61 -7.52 -6.12
C SER A 105 23.87 -6.10 -5.59
N SER A 106 24.22 -5.92 -4.31
CA SER A 106 24.50 -4.61 -3.70
C SER A 106 25.58 -3.79 -4.45
N GLU A 107 26.65 -4.45 -4.91
CA GLU A 107 27.72 -3.80 -5.68
C GLU A 107 27.36 -3.61 -7.16
N SER A 108 26.43 -4.43 -7.65
CA SER A 108 26.01 -4.48 -9.04
C SER A 108 24.89 -3.48 -9.30
N GLY A 109 25.21 -2.36 -9.94
CA GLY A 109 24.19 -1.42 -10.41
C GLY A 109 23.15 -2.09 -11.33
N ALA A 110 22.15 -1.32 -11.75
CA ALA A 110 21.03 -1.70 -12.63
C ALA A 110 21.39 -2.25 -14.04
N THR A 111 22.60 -2.76 -14.24
CA THR A 111 23.14 -3.35 -15.46
C THR A 111 23.70 -4.76 -15.20
N GLN A 112 22.82 -5.70 -14.86
CA GLN A 112 23.19 -7.13 -14.86
C GLN A 112 22.14 -7.99 -15.55
N ASN A 113 22.12 -7.90 -16.88
CA ASN A 113 21.59 -8.98 -17.71
C ASN A 113 22.70 -9.82 -18.37
N VAL A 114 23.99 -9.63 -18.04
CA VAL A 114 25.08 -10.22 -18.86
C VAL A 114 26.14 -11.04 -18.12
N LEU A 115 26.30 -11.00 -16.79
CA LEU A 115 27.37 -11.78 -16.12
C LEU A 115 26.93 -12.43 -14.79
N LEU A 116 25.98 -13.36 -14.86
CA LEU A 116 25.58 -14.22 -13.72
C LEU A 116 26.61 -15.31 -13.35
N SER A 117 27.71 -15.43 -14.11
CA SER A 117 28.64 -16.57 -14.03
C SER A 117 29.77 -16.43 -13.00
N GLY A 118 29.89 -15.28 -12.33
CA GLY A 118 31.04 -14.98 -11.46
C GLY A 118 30.72 -14.63 -10.00
N MET A 119 29.45 -14.44 -9.64
CA MET A 119 29.07 -14.15 -8.25
C MET A 119 28.91 -15.44 -7.47
N SER A 120 29.83 -15.68 -6.53
CA SER A 120 29.72 -16.77 -5.57
C SER A 120 28.51 -16.55 -4.68
N LYS A 121 27.63 -17.55 -4.58
CA LYS A 121 26.56 -17.54 -3.58
C LYS A 121 27.17 -17.68 -2.19
N ALA A 122 26.84 -16.77 -1.29
CA ALA A 122 27.29 -16.81 0.10
C ALA A 122 26.08 -17.04 1.02
N ASP A 123 26.29 -17.83 2.07
CA ASP A 123 25.26 -18.03 3.09
C ASP A 123 24.98 -16.70 3.79
N SER A 124 23.72 -16.25 3.68
CA SER A 124 23.28 -15.00 4.28
C SER A 124 22.05 -15.26 5.16
N PRO A 125 22.05 -14.76 6.41
CA PRO A 125 20.93 -14.89 7.33
C PRO A 125 19.76 -14.01 6.89
N ILE A 126 18.57 -14.58 6.74
CA ILE A 126 17.38 -13.86 6.22
C ILE A 126 16.14 -13.95 7.10
N LEU A 127 16.10 -14.93 8.02
CA LEU A 127 14.97 -15.14 8.94
C LEU A 127 15.50 -15.34 10.35
N GLY A 128 15.05 -14.49 11.27
CA GLY A 128 15.39 -14.55 12.69
C GLY A 128 14.14 -14.70 13.56
N LEU A 129 14.18 -15.59 14.55
CA LEU A 129 13.13 -15.83 15.54
C LEU A 129 13.73 -15.73 16.93
N LEU A 130 13.13 -14.88 17.77
CA LEU A 130 13.65 -14.56 19.09
C LEU A 130 12.52 -14.47 20.11
N GLU A 131 12.72 -15.09 21.26
CA GLU A 131 11.89 -14.85 22.44
C GLU A 131 12.62 -13.91 23.40
N VAL A 132 11.95 -12.84 23.83
CA VAL A 132 12.52 -11.85 24.75
C VAL A 132 11.50 -11.50 25.83
N GLY A 133 11.82 -11.84 27.08
CA GLY A 133 10.87 -11.67 28.18
C GLY A 133 9.62 -12.52 27.96
N GLY A 134 8.44 -11.89 27.97
CA GLY A 134 7.18 -12.54 27.59
C GLY A 134 6.85 -12.48 26.09
N GLY A 135 7.63 -11.72 25.30
CA GLY A 135 7.34 -11.39 23.91
C GLY A 135 8.10 -12.25 22.91
N ARG A 136 7.68 -12.14 21.64
CA ARG A 136 8.21 -12.94 20.52
C ARG A 136 8.45 -12.04 19.33
N ILE A 137 9.65 -12.09 18.76
CA ILE A 137 10.05 -11.28 17.63
C ILE A 137 10.43 -12.21 16.48
N ALA A 138 9.83 -11.99 15.33
CA ALA A 138 10.24 -12.58 14.05
C ALA A 138 10.69 -11.46 13.11
N VAL A 139 11.84 -11.63 12.47
CA VAL A 139 12.35 -10.71 11.46
C VAL A 139 12.61 -11.49 10.17
N TYR A 140 12.13 -10.96 9.04
CA TYR A 140 12.32 -11.54 7.72
C TYR A 140 12.69 -10.44 6.74
N GLY A 141 13.76 -10.63 5.97
CA GLY A 141 14.36 -9.53 5.21
C GLY A 141 13.74 -9.22 3.84
N ASP A 142 12.66 -9.92 3.44
CA ASP A 142 11.97 -9.73 2.15
C ASP A 142 10.44 -9.59 2.35
N SER A 143 9.85 -8.49 1.88
CA SER A 143 8.43 -8.22 2.05
C SER A 143 7.60 -8.69 0.86
N ASN A 144 8.23 -9.11 -0.24
CA ASN A 144 7.56 -9.64 -1.43
C ASN A 144 6.70 -10.86 -1.10
N CYS A 145 6.99 -11.55 0.01
CA CYS A 145 6.18 -12.65 0.50
C CYS A 145 4.78 -12.25 0.98
N LEU A 146 4.57 -10.96 1.27
CA LEU A 146 3.29 -10.41 1.70
C LEU A 146 2.42 -9.91 0.54
N ASP A 147 2.98 -9.82 -0.67
CA ASP A 147 2.30 -9.25 -1.83
C ASP A 147 2.11 -10.30 -2.93
N SER A 148 0.86 -10.56 -3.29
CA SER A 148 0.51 -11.44 -4.39
C SER A 148 0.92 -10.89 -5.77
N SER A 149 1.08 -9.58 -5.91
CA SER A 149 1.28 -8.89 -7.20
C SER A 149 2.65 -9.21 -7.83
N HIS A 150 3.65 -9.42 -6.98
CA HIS A 150 5.03 -9.69 -7.37
C HIS A 150 5.53 -11.06 -6.85
N MET A 151 4.61 -11.89 -6.34
CA MET A 151 4.91 -13.24 -5.84
C MET A 151 5.21 -14.21 -7.00
N VAL A 152 6.46 -14.65 -7.08
CA VAL A 152 6.90 -15.68 -8.05
C VAL A 152 6.64 -17.10 -7.53
N THR A 153 6.78 -17.31 -6.21
CA THR A 153 6.57 -18.59 -5.54
C THR A 153 5.72 -18.39 -4.30
N ASN A 154 4.82 -19.33 -3.99
CA ASN A 154 4.02 -19.26 -2.77
C ASN A 154 4.89 -19.41 -1.52
N CYS A 155 4.88 -18.38 -0.67
CA CYS A 155 5.61 -18.36 0.61
C CYS A 155 4.66 -18.08 1.79
N TYR A 156 3.34 -18.15 1.59
CA TYR A 156 2.35 -17.95 2.66
C TYR A 156 2.47 -19.01 3.77
N TRP A 157 3.04 -20.17 3.44
CA TRP A 157 3.38 -21.19 4.44
C TRP A 157 4.33 -20.60 5.50
N LEU A 158 5.35 -19.84 5.10
CA LEU A 158 6.33 -19.24 6.00
C LEU A 158 5.71 -18.11 6.80
N LEU A 159 4.92 -17.25 6.14
CA LEU A 159 4.13 -16.22 6.81
C LEU A 159 3.24 -16.81 7.90
N LYS A 160 2.55 -17.91 7.61
CA LYS A 160 1.72 -18.62 8.60
C LYS A 160 2.56 -19.06 9.80
N LYS A 161 3.74 -19.66 9.60
CA LYS A 161 4.62 -20.08 10.70
C LYS A 161 5.13 -18.90 11.54
N ILE A 162 5.46 -17.77 10.91
CA ILE A 162 5.84 -16.53 11.59
C ILE A 162 4.70 -16.01 12.47
N LEU A 163 3.46 -16.04 11.97
CA LEU A 163 2.26 -15.63 12.72
C LEU A 163 1.92 -16.62 13.85
N ASP A 164 2.00 -17.92 13.58
CA ASP A 164 1.80 -18.98 14.58
C ASP A 164 2.77 -18.82 15.75
N PHE A 165 4.02 -18.45 15.48
CA PHE A 165 5.00 -18.13 16.52
C PHE A 165 4.67 -16.81 17.24
N THR A 166 4.60 -15.70 16.52
CA THR A 166 4.47 -14.36 17.13
C THR A 166 3.15 -14.18 17.87
N ALA A 167 2.03 -14.57 17.27
CA ALA A 167 0.69 -14.44 17.85
C ALA A 167 0.26 -15.67 18.66
N GLY A 168 0.53 -16.87 18.15
CA GLY A 168 0.05 -18.13 18.73
C GLY A 168 0.96 -18.77 19.78
N ASN A 169 2.21 -18.30 19.91
CA ASN A 169 3.24 -18.95 20.73
C ASN A 169 3.50 -20.41 20.34
N ILE A 170 3.32 -20.74 19.06
CA ILE A 170 3.54 -22.08 18.53
C ILE A 170 4.95 -22.13 17.94
N ARG A 171 5.80 -22.98 18.53
CA ARG A 171 7.14 -23.24 18.01
C ARG A 171 7.09 -24.37 17.00
N ASP A 172 7.31 -24.04 15.74
CA ASP A 172 7.38 -25.03 14.69
C ASP A 172 8.73 -25.79 14.72
N PRO A 173 8.74 -27.13 14.73
CA PRO A 173 9.99 -27.90 14.80
C PRO A 173 10.97 -27.61 13.66
N VAL A 174 10.48 -27.18 12.50
CA VAL A 174 11.33 -26.83 11.35
C VAL A 174 12.07 -25.52 11.59
N LEU A 175 11.36 -24.51 12.10
CA LEU A 175 11.94 -23.19 12.31
C LEU A 175 12.74 -23.09 13.62
N PHE A 176 12.49 -23.98 14.58
CA PHE A 176 13.16 -24.04 15.88
C PHE A 176 14.13 -25.22 15.97
N SER A 177 14.74 -25.62 14.86
CA SER A 177 15.74 -26.68 14.82
C SER A 177 17.04 -26.26 15.52
N ASP A 178 17.74 -27.20 16.14
CA ASP A 178 19.02 -26.92 16.80
C ASP A 178 20.09 -26.40 15.82
N SER A 179 20.00 -26.77 14.54
CA SER A 179 20.90 -26.27 13.48
C SER A 179 20.77 -24.78 13.19
N SER A 180 19.63 -24.17 13.53
CA SER A 180 19.39 -22.74 13.34
C SER A 180 19.59 -21.93 14.62
N ARG A 181 19.85 -22.60 15.76
CA ARG A 181 20.05 -21.91 17.04
C ARG A 181 21.40 -21.19 17.07
N GLN A 182 21.38 -19.92 17.45
CA GLN A 182 22.59 -19.13 17.60
C GLN A 182 23.27 -19.39 18.95
N ASP A 183 24.47 -19.98 18.89
CA ASP A 183 25.35 -20.17 20.06
C ASP A 183 26.08 -18.89 20.47
N LYS A 184 26.23 -17.94 19.53
CA LYS A 184 26.88 -16.66 19.77
C LYS A 184 26.07 -15.54 19.15
N THR A 185 26.18 -14.36 19.75
CA THR A 185 25.58 -13.15 19.18
C THR A 185 26.25 -12.85 17.84
N LEU A 186 25.45 -12.76 16.79
CA LEU A 186 25.87 -12.19 15.52
C LEU A 186 25.98 -10.68 15.70
N HIS A 187 27.18 -10.14 15.50
CA HIS A 187 27.46 -8.73 15.73
C HIS A 187 28.28 -8.15 14.59
N VAL A 188 27.87 -6.96 14.17
CA VAL A 188 28.56 -6.09 13.21
C VAL A 188 28.66 -4.71 13.85
N ASP A 189 29.72 -3.96 13.63
CA ASP A 189 29.85 -2.63 14.24
C ASP A 189 28.76 -1.68 13.74
N ASP A 190 28.29 -0.75 14.59
CA ASP A 190 27.26 0.23 14.20
C ASP A 190 27.67 1.07 12.98
N ASN A 191 28.96 1.28 12.78
CA ASN A 191 29.51 2.03 11.65
C ASN A 191 29.36 1.31 10.30
N GLN A 192 29.10 0.00 10.32
CA GLN A 192 28.88 -0.81 9.12
C GLN A 192 27.38 -1.00 8.81
N LEU A 193 26.48 -0.55 9.70
CA LEU A 193 25.05 -0.61 9.45
C LEU A 193 24.64 0.40 8.36
N PRO A 194 23.62 0.07 7.55
CA PRO A 194 23.07 1.02 6.59
C PRO A 194 22.62 2.30 7.28
N SER A 195 23.17 3.43 6.83
CA SER A 195 22.83 4.75 7.35
C SER A 195 21.87 5.47 6.42
N ARG A 196 21.06 6.36 6.98
CA ARG A 196 20.15 7.20 6.18
C ARG A 196 20.97 8.14 5.31
N ARG A 197 20.48 8.36 4.09
CA ARG A 197 20.95 9.44 3.22
C ARG A 197 20.98 10.78 3.95
N THR A 198 22.13 11.46 3.88
CA THR A 198 22.38 12.74 4.56
C THR A 198 21.78 13.93 3.82
N ASP A 199 21.48 13.77 2.53
CA ASP A 199 20.94 14.80 1.66
C ASP A 199 19.39 14.88 1.69
N VAL A 200 18.73 13.96 2.40
CA VAL A 200 17.26 13.93 2.49
C VAL A 200 16.80 14.05 3.93
N ASN A 201 15.91 15.01 4.18
CA ASN A 201 15.23 15.10 5.47
C ASN A 201 13.96 14.22 5.50
N PHE A 202 14.05 13.03 6.09
CA PHE A 202 12.91 12.10 6.20
C PHE A 202 11.72 12.66 7.02
N SER A 203 11.95 13.65 7.89
CA SER A 203 10.87 14.21 8.71
C SER A 203 9.83 14.95 7.88
N THR A 204 10.20 15.48 6.72
CA THR A 204 9.27 16.21 5.82
C THR A 204 8.20 15.28 5.24
N TYR A 205 8.54 14.01 5.01
CA TYR A 205 7.64 12.98 4.47
C TYR A 205 6.86 12.25 5.57
N SER A 206 7.22 12.42 6.84
CA SER A 206 6.57 11.68 7.92
C SER A 206 5.15 12.19 8.20
N ALA A 207 4.20 11.26 8.26
CA ALA A 207 2.85 11.52 8.73
C ALA A 207 2.74 11.52 10.27
N VAL A 208 3.79 11.06 10.98
CA VAL A 208 3.73 10.80 12.43
C VAL A 208 4.78 11.59 13.20
N VAL A 209 5.99 11.78 12.67
CA VAL A 209 7.01 12.59 13.34
C VAL A 209 6.55 14.05 13.36
N SER A 210 6.66 14.71 14.53
CA SER A 210 6.18 16.08 14.78
C SER A 210 4.68 16.32 14.57
N LYS A 211 3.90 15.26 14.34
CA LYS A 211 2.44 15.31 14.19
C LYS A 211 1.82 14.52 15.34
N GLY A 212 0.83 15.10 16.01
CA GLY A 212 0.10 14.38 17.04
C GLY A 212 -0.66 13.20 16.42
N LEU A 213 -0.55 12.01 17.03
CA LEU A 213 -1.42 10.89 16.68
C LEU A 213 -2.87 11.28 16.96
N ILE A 214 -3.71 11.31 15.93
CA ILE A 214 -5.12 11.65 16.02
C ILE A 214 -5.91 10.63 15.20
N CYS A 215 -6.86 9.97 15.84
CA CYS A 215 -7.87 9.12 15.21
C CYS A 215 -8.78 9.95 14.30
N ARG A 216 -8.85 9.61 13.01
CA ARG A 216 -9.69 10.29 12.01
C ARG A 216 -10.99 9.53 11.78
N SER A 217 -11.76 9.92 10.76
CA SER A 217 -13.07 9.36 10.41
C SER A 217 -13.06 7.87 10.04
N ASP A 218 -11.88 7.31 9.77
CA ASP A 218 -11.60 5.90 9.54
C ASP A 218 -11.63 5.05 10.82
N SER A 219 -11.49 5.68 11.98
CA SER A 219 -11.56 5.02 13.28
C SER A 219 -12.97 4.99 13.86
N ARG A 220 -13.16 4.35 15.01
CA ARG A 220 -14.44 4.38 15.73
C ARG A 220 -14.80 5.81 16.16
N PHE A 221 -16.07 6.19 16.01
CA PHE A 221 -16.50 7.58 16.26
C PHE A 221 -16.20 8.06 17.69
N GLU A 222 -16.18 7.15 18.67
CA GLU A 222 -15.92 7.45 20.07
C GLU A 222 -14.50 8.00 20.31
N VAL A 223 -13.56 7.58 19.45
CA VAL A 223 -12.13 7.94 19.53
C VAL A 223 -11.74 9.02 18.52
N TRP A 224 -12.66 9.52 17.69
CA TRP A 224 -12.35 10.61 16.76
C TRP A 224 -11.78 11.83 17.48
N GLY A 225 -10.71 12.42 16.92
CA GLY A 225 -10.02 13.57 17.53
C GLY A 225 -9.20 13.24 18.78
N THR A 226 -9.17 11.98 19.22
CA THR A 226 -8.35 11.51 20.34
C THR A 226 -7.08 10.84 19.84
N LYS A 227 -6.13 10.57 20.76
CA LYS A 227 -4.89 9.85 20.44
C LYS A 227 -5.06 8.33 20.31
N GLY A 228 -6.27 7.81 20.51
CA GLY A 228 -6.60 6.38 20.37
C GLY A 228 -6.25 5.50 21.58
N TYR A 229 -5.35 5.91 22.47
CA TYR A 229 -4.94 5.15 23.66
C TYR A 229 -5.45 5.72 24.99
N ASP A 230 -6.13 6.87 24.99
CA ASP A 230 -6.78 7.43 26.18
C ASP A 230 -8.09 6.65 26.45
N LEU A 231 -7.95 5.41 26.94
CA LEU A 231 -9.02 4.48 27.31
C LEU A 231 -9.77 4.88 28.59
N HIS A 232 -10.00 6.18 28.79
CA HIS A 232 -11.06 6.70 29.66
C HIS A 232 -12.26 7.17 28.83
N VAL A 233 -12.62 6.43 27.77
CA VAL A 233 -13.95 6.56 27.13
C VAL A 233 -14.99 5.88 28.03
N ARG A 234 -15.11 6.36 29.27
CA ARG A 234 -16.20 6.03 30.19
C ARG A 234 -17.28 7.08 29.99
N GLY A 235 -17.89 7.09 28.81
CA GLY A 235 -18.92 8.06 28.47
C GLY A 235 -19.73 7.61 27.27
N ARG A 236 -20.89 7.00 27.52
CA ARG A 236 -21.90 6.58 26.53
C ARG A 236 -22.53 7.75 25.72
N ASN A 237 -21.89 8.91 25.65
CA ASN A 237 -22.53 10.16 25.25
C ASN A 237 -21.87 10.88 24.05
N ARG A 238 -20.86 10.30 23.40
CA ARG A 238 -20.44 10.83 22.09
C ARG A 238 -21.45 10.37 21.03
N ARG A 239 -21.96 11.31 20.23
CA ARG A 239 -22.93 11.06 19.14
C ARG A 239 -22.26 11.32 17.79
N LEU A 240 -22.70 10.60 16.77
CA LEU A 240 -22.42 10.94 15.37
C LEU A 240 -23.03 12.32 15.05
N PRO A 241 -22.31 13.23 14.37
CA PRO A 241 -22.88 14.48 13.90
C PRO A 241 -24.08 14.21 12.98
N GLY A 242 -25.28 14.72 13.32
CA GLY A 242 -26.45 14.68 12.43
C GLY A 242 -27.53 13.63 12.74
N TYR A 243 -27.41 12.81 13.79
CA TYR A 243 -28.46 11.85 14.17
C TYR A 243 -29.13 12.19 15.52
N ALA A 244 -30.47 12.10 15.55
CA ALA A 244 -31.28 12.25 16.75
C ALA A 244 -31.28 10.98 17.61
N VAL A 245 -31.44 11.18 18.92
CA VAL A 245 -31.43 10.12 19.94
C VAL A 245 -32.69 9.30 19.86
N ILE A 246 -32.56 7.98 19.77
CA ILE A 246 -33.64 7.07 20.15
C ILE A 246 -33.38 6.70 21.61
N ASP A 247 -34.20 7.24 22.50
CA ASP A 247 -34.18 6.91 23.92
C ASP A 247 -34.87 5.56 24.14
N VAL A 248 -34.09 4.47 24.11
CA VAL A 248 -34.55 3.11 24.44
C VAL A 248 -34.48 2.86 25.97
N GLY A 249 -34.58 3.92 26.78
CA GLY A 249 -34.56 3.85 28.25
C GLY A 249 -35.92 4.00 28.94
N ARG A 250 -36.99 4.31 28.19
CA ARG A 250 -38.27 4.76 28.78
C ARG A 250 -39.52 3.97 28.36
N VAL A 251 -39.40 2.67 28.07
CA VAL A 251 -40.56 1.80 27.77
C VAL A 251 -40.47 0.43 28.48
N LEU A 252 -39.90 0.40 29.68
CA LEU A 252 -39.98 -0.77 30.57
C LEU A 252 -40.47 -0.29 31.94
N ASN A 253 -41.73 0.15 32.01
CA ASN A 253 -42.57 0.18 33.21
C ASN A 253 -43.92 0.84 32.87
N SER A 254 -44.82 0.08 32.23
CA SER A 254 -46.27 0.33 32.34
C SER A 254 -47.03 -0.92 31.90
N THR A 255 -47.57 -1.65 32.87
CA THR A 255 -48.72 -2.55 32.70
C THR A 255 -49.96 -1.71 32.37
N LEU A 256 -50.61 -1.96 31.23
CA LEU A 256 -52.01 -2.40 31.16
C LEU A 256 -52.50 -2.51 29.69
N GLU A 257 -53.16 -3.65 29.46
CA GLU A 257 -54.30 -3.93 28.58
C GLU A 257 -54.20 -3.87 27.04
N ILE A 258 -54.47 -5.06 26.50
CA ILE A 258 -54.73 -5.41 25.11
C ILE A 258 -56.09 -4.84 24.69
N PRO A 259 -56.18 -4.26 23.47
CA PRO A 259 -57.35 -4.49 22.66
C PRO A 259 -56.98 -5.13 21.31
N VAL A 260 -57.60 -6.28 21.10
CA VAL A 260 -57.69 -7.00 19.84
C VAL A 260 -58.39 -6.13 18.79
N LYS A 261 -57.78 -5.99 17.61
CA LYS A 261 -58.52 -5.78 16.35
C LYS A 261 -57.89 -6.57 15.21
N LYS A 262 -58.63 -7.59 14.75
CA LYS A 262 -58.49 -8.28 13.46
C LYS A 262 -59.03 -7.40 12.33
N SER A 263 -58.28 -7.30 11.24
CA SER A 263 -58.73 -7.33 9.83
C SER A 263 -57.52 -6.95 8.96
N GLY A 264 -57.27 -7.45 7.76
CA GLY A 264 -57.97 -8.40 6.90
C GLY A 264 -57.06 -8.67 5.69
N LEU A 265 -57.06 -9.92 5.24
CA LEU A 265 -56.40 -10.40 4.04
C LEU A 265 -57.13 -9.86 2.79
N ILE A 266 -56.44 -9.19 1.85
CA ILE A 266 -56.85 -9.10 0.43
C ILE A 266 -55.63 -9.27 -0.48
N LYS A 267 -55.92 -9.92 -1.61
CA LYS A 267 -55.09 -10.66 -2.57
C LYS A 267 -54.19 -9.82 -3.48
N LYS A 268 -53.18 -10.54 -4.01
CA LYS A 268 -52.43 -10.31 -5.25
C LYS A 268 -53.27 -9.80 -6.43
N SER A 269 -52.65 -8.93 -7.22
CA SER A 269 -52.74 -8.94 -8.69
C SER A 269 -51.34 -8.69 -9.26
N ASP A 270 -50.90 -9.59 -10.13
CA ASP A 270 -49.72 -9.43 -10.97
C ASP A 270 -49.97 -8.32 -12.02
N ASP A 271 -48.96 -7.51 -12.33
CA ASP A 271 -48.66 -7.16 -13.72
C ASP A 271 -47.22 -6.63 -13.88
N ASN A 272 -46.61 -7.07 -14.98
CA ASN A 272 -45.21 -6.92 -15.36
C ASN A 272 -44.83 -5.48 -15.72
N SER A 273 -43.68 -5.01 -15.23
CA SER A 273 -42.84 -4.05 -15.94
C SER A 273 -41.39 -4.11 -15.44
N SER A 274 -40.51 -4.33 -16.42
CA SER A 274 -39.05 -4.40 -16.44
C SER A 274 -38.29 -3.35 -15.62
N GLY A 275 -37.19 -3.76 -14.96
CA GLY A 275 -36.16 -2.80 -14.50
C GLY A 275 -35.15 -3.37 -13.50
N ASN A 276 -34.08 -3.94 -14.03
CA ASN A 276 -32.96 -4.56 -13.32
C ASN A 276 -32.26 -3.59 -12.33
N LYS A 277 -32.20 -3.90 -11.03
CA LYS A 277 -31.38 -3.19 -10.02
C LYS A 277 -30.73 -4.17 -9.04
N TYR A 278 -29.78 -4.95 -9.55
CA TYR A 278 -28.80 -5.69 -8.76
C TYR A 278 -27.44 -5.62 -9.47
N LEU A 279 -26.81 -4.44 -9.45
CA LEU A 279 -25.39 -4.24 -9.80
C LEU A 279 -25.02 -2.77 -9.52
N GLY A 280 -24.77 -2.46 -8.25
CA GLY A 280 -24.39 -1.11 -7.80
C GLY A 280 -23.46 -1.15 -6.59
N TYR A 281 -22.66 -2.21 -6.49
CA TYR A 281 -21.58 -2.36 -5.52
C TYR A 281 -20.40 -2.91 -6.33
N LEU A 282 -19.37 -2.09 -6.50
CA LEU A 282 -18.04 -2.29 -7.08
C LEU A 282 -17.73 -1.05 -7.94
N TYR A 283 -16.60 -0.41 -7.63
CA TYR A 283 -16.09 0.90 -8.09
C TYR A 283 -16.49 2.09 -7.22
N GLY A 284 -15.70 2.28 -6.16
CA GLY A 284 -15.63 3.50 -5.39
C GLY A 284 -14.31 3.52 -4.63
N ASP A 285 -13.23 3.86 -5.33
CA ASP A 285 -12.02 4.49 -4.77
C ASP A 285 -11.13 4.92 -5.95
N ASP A 286 -11.44 6.08 -6.53
CA ASP A 286 -10.54 6.82 -7.39
C ASP A 286 -10.61 8.31 -7.01
N LEU A 287 -9.54 8.77 -6.35
CA LEU A 287 -8.89 10.08 -6.45
C LEU A 287 -9.78 11.34 -6.51
N ASP A 288 -9.91 12.02 -5.36
CA ASP A 288 -10.36 13.41 -5.30
C ASP A 288 -9.30 14.36 -5.92
N PHE A 289 -9.47 14.66 -7.22
CA PHE A 289 -8.95 15.87 -7.85
C PHE A 289 -10.12 16.86 -8.02
N PRO A 290 -10.08 18.08 -7.45
CA PRO A 290 -11.12 19.05 -7.70
C PRO A 290 -10.80 19.77 -9.01
N GLU A 291 -11.22 19.20 -10.15
CA GLU A 291 -11.09 19.92 -11.42
C GLU A 291 -12.35 19.82 -12.30
N LEU A 292 -13.00 20.99 -12.43
CA LEU A 292 -13.87 21.42 -13.52
C LEU A 292 -15.03 20.50 -13.97
N VAL A 293 -16.14 20.59 -13.25
CA VAL A 293 -17.49 20.10 -13.69
C VAL A 293 -18.06 20.89 -14.89
N ALA A 294 -17.33 21.83 -15.48
CA ALA A 294 -17.83 22.63 -16.61
C ALA A 294 -17.48 22.10 -18.02
N SER A 295 -16.76 20.97 -18.14
CA SER A 295 -16.13 20.58 -19.43
C SER A 295 -16.87 19.51 -20.25
N HIS A 296 -17.85 18.80 -19.70
CA HIS A 296 -18.49 17.66 -20.42
C HIS A 296 -19.32 18.10 -21.65
N TRP A 297 -19.81 19.34 -21.67
CA TRP A 297 -20.63 19.86 -22.78
C TRP A 297 -19.88 20.82 -23.71
N LEU A 298 -18.66 21.25 -23.34
CA LEU A 298 -17.89 22.22 -24.13
C LEU A 298 -17.33 21.61 -25.42
N ILE A 299 -16.77 20.40 -25.35
CA ILE A 299 -16.15 19.76 -26.51
C ILE A 299 -17.19 19.38 -27.58
N PRO A 300 -18.34 18.74 -27.25
CA PRO A 300 -19.38 18.45 -28.24
C PRO A 300 -19.97 19.73 -28.86
N ALA A 301 -20.13 20.80 -28.07
CA ALA A 301 -20.66 22.07 -28.54
C ALA A 301 -19.73 22.77 -29.55
N ILE A 302 -18.41 22.80 -29.28
CA ILE A 302 -17.41 23.40 -30.19
C ILE A 302 -17.35 22.63 -31.52
N VAL A 303 -17.44 21.30 -31.48
CA VAL A 303 -17.46 20.46 -32.69
C VAL A 303 -18.74 20.70 -33.51
N ALA A 304 -19.90 20.85 -32.84
CA ALA A 304 -21.15 21.16 -33.52
C ALA A 304 -21.14 22.55 -34.17
N VAL A 305 -20.63 23.57 -33.47
CA VAL A 305 -20.56 24.95 -33.97
C VAL A 305 -19.56 25.06 -35.13
N SER A 306 -18.39 24.43 -35.04
CA SER A 306 -17.42 24.41 -36.15
C SER A 306 -17.96 23.66 -37.37
N GLY A 307 -18.67 22.55 -37.18
CA GLY A 307 -19.36 21.83 -38.25
C GLY A 307 -20.43 22.69 -38.96
N LEU A 308 -21.24 23.43 -38.20
CA LEU A 308 -22.25 24.34 -38.74
C LEU A 308 -21.65 25.52 -39.52
N LEU A 309 -20.55 26.10 -39.02
CA LEU A 309 -19.84 27.18 -39.71
C LEU A 309 -19.22 26.72 -41.03
N LEU A 310 -18.67 25.50 -41.07
CA LEU A 310 -18.16 24.92 -42.31
C LEU A 310 -19.28 24.70 -43.33
N LEU A 311 -20.41 24.12 -42.91
CA LEU A 311 -21.57 23.92 -43.78
C LEU A 311 -22.13 25.25 -44.31
N TRP A 312 -22.17 26.29 -43.47
CA TRP A 312 -22.60 27.62 -43.88
C TRP A 312 -21.63 28.27 -44.87
N SER A 313 -20.32 28.05 -44.69
CA SER A 313 -19.29 28.53 -45.63
C SER A 313 -19.44 27.88 -47.01
N PHE A 314 -19.68 26.57 -47.07
CA PHE A 314 -19.92 25.84 -48.33
C PHE A 314 -21.23 26.28 -48.99
N TRP A 315 -22.27 26.59 -48.21
CA TRP A 315 -23.53 27.10 -48.72
C TRP A 315 -23.39 28.51 -49.31
N LYS A 316 -22.64 29.41 -48.66
CA LYS A 316 -22.28 30.73 -49.20
C LYS A 316 -21.48 30.63 -50.49
N ILE A 317 -20.52 29.71 -50.58
CA ILE A 317 -19.72 29.49 -51.79
C ILE A 317 -20.60 28.99 -52.94
N ARG A 318 -21.56 28.08 -52.67
CA ARG A 318 -22.54 27.61 -53.66
C ARG A 318 -23.50 28.72 -54.13
N GLN A 319 -23.97 29.59 -53.24
CA GLN A 319 -24.77 30.75 -53.64
C GLN A 319 -23.99 31.77 -54.48
N LYS A 320 -22.71 32.02 -54.15
CA LYS A 320 -21.84 32.93 -54.93
C LYS A 320 -21.54 32.37 -56.33
N ARG A 321 -21.39 31.05 -56.48
CA ARG A 321 -21.29 30.38 -57.81
C ARG A 321 -22.60 30.43 -58.61
N ARG A 322 -23.78 30.34 -57.96
CA ARG A 322 -25.07 30.52 -58.65
C ARG A 322 -25.31 31.96 -59.13
N ARG A 323 -24.85 32.99 -58.39
CA ARG A 323 -24.96 34.39 -58.83
C ARG A 323 -24.04 34.76 -60.00
N ARG A 324 -22.86 34.13 -60.13
CA ARG A 324 -21.95 34.34 -61.28
C ARG A 324 -22.44 33.72 -62.60
N ARG A 325 -23.40 32.79 -62.58
CA ARG A 325 -24.00 32.23 -63.80
C ARG A 325 -25.20 33.02 -64.36
N LYS A 326 -25.60 34.12 -63.73
CA LYS A 326 -26.72 34.99 -64.18
C LYS A 326 -26.30 36.39 -64.63
N GLY A 327 -25.01 36.63 -64.86
CA GLY A 327 -24.50 37.93 -65.32
C GLY A 327 -23.43 37.78 -66.39
N ALA A 328 -23.83 37.41 -67.61
CA ALA A 328 -23.08 37.60 -68.85
C ALA A 328 -24.04 37.40 -70.04
N SER A 329 -24.99 38.31 -70.21
CA SER A 329 -25.68 38.52 -71.48
C SER A 329 -25.22 39.87 -72.02
N SER A 330 -24.31 39.85 -72.99
CA SER A 330 -23.92 41.01 -73.77
C SER A 330 -23.83 40.60 -75.24
N SER A 331 -24.69 41.26 -76.01
CA SER A 331 -24.96 41.23 -77.44
C SER A 331 -23.73 41.23 -78.34
N ARG A 332 -23.72 40.34 -79.35
CA ARG A 332 -22.91 40.46 -80.56
C ARG A 332 -23.73 41.17 -81.63
N SER A 333 -23.22 42.31 -82.12
CA SER A 333 -23.57 42.89 -83.42
C SER A 333 -22.38 42.66 -84.38
N PRO A 334 -22.62 42.44 -85.69
CA PRO A 334 -21.56 42.18 -86.67
C PRO A 334 -20.99 43.50 -87.23
N ASN A 335 -19.74 43.47 -87.67
CA ASN A 335 -19.07 44.55 -88.40
C ASN A 335 -18.29 43.93 -89.58
N PRO A 336 -17.96 44.74 -90.58
CA PRO A 336 -18.69 44.98 -91.82
C PRO A 336 -18.54 43.88 -92.88
#